data_AF-A0A3A5AYA7-F1
#
_entry.id   AF-A0A3A5AYA7-F1
#
_cell.length_a   1.000
_cell.length_b   1.000
_cell.length_c   1.000
_cell.angle_alpha   90.00
_cell.angle_beta   90.00
_cell.angle_gamma   90.00
#
_symmetry.space_group_name_H-M   'P 1'
#
loop_
_entity.id
_entity.type
_entity.pdbx_description
1 polymer ?
#
loop_
_entity_poly.entity_id
_entity_poly.type
_entity_poly.pdbx_seq_one_letter_code
_entity_poly.pdbx_strand_id
1 'polypeptide(L)'
;MKSGFLWSCVAALALLASGLVLGGCTYNRVQLAGGKTFSIERVESNPIYISWVYAEEKNEEMIIKGLLRTNSSNTHGTGHIDVAVFGPGGELLGQTSTDYAQKEFRKYRREARFETRFPLVPPDGSKIRVALHRLQKIEKGDSDCGNNQAAKENTV
;
A
#
# COMPACT_ATOMS: atom_id res chain seq x y z
N MET A 1 -11.64 -15.23 58.42
CA MET A 1 -12.70 -14.99 57.41
C MET A 1 -12.70 -13.48 57.12
N LYS A 2 -12.46 -12.90 55.95
CA LYS A 2 -12.27 -13.30 54.55
C LYS A 2 -11.42 -12.17 53.91
N SER A 3 -10.24 -12.45 53.36
CA SER A 3 -9.44 -11.42 52.63
C SER A 3 -8.76 -11.94 51.36
N GLY A 4 -9.26 -13.05 50.80
CA GLY A 4 -8.67 -13.66 49.59
C GLY A 4 -9.50 -13.49 48.32
N PHE A 5 -10.70 -12.90 48.41
CA PHE A 5 -11.69 -12.99 47.31
C PHE A 5 -11.64 -11.82 46.31
N LEU A 6 -10.92 -10.75 46.62
CA LEU A 6 -10.90 -9.53 45.79
C LEU A 6 -9.75 -9.48 44.77
N TRP A 7 -8.74 -10.35 44.87
CA TRP A 7 -7.59 -10.31 43.96
C TRP A 7 -7.74 -11.20 42.72
N SER A 8 -8.56 -12.27 42.77
CA SER A 8 -8.78 -13.13 41.61
C SER A 8 -9.61 -12.49 40.50
N CYS A 9 -10.48 -11.51 40.80
CA CYS A 9 -11.30 -10.86 39.78
C CYS A 9 -10.53 -9.84 38.92
N VAL A 10 -9.46 -9.24 39.47
CA VAL A 10 -8.68 -8.24 38.72
C VAL A 10 -7.77 -8.92 37.69
N ALA A 11 -7.23 -10.09 38.00
CA ALA A 11 -6.39 -10.85 37.06
C ALA A 11 -7.18 -11.41 35.86
N ALA A 12 -8.46 -11.76 36.05
CA ALA A 12 -9.30 -12.29 34.99
C ALA A 12 -9.73 -11.22 33.96
N LEU A 13 -9.82 -9.95 34.36
CA LEU A 13 -10.21 -8.87 33.44
C LEU A 13 -9.06 -8.39 32.54
N ALA A 14 -7.81 -8.51 33.00
CA ALA A 14 -6.64 -8.06 32.24
C ALA A 14 -6.28 -8.99 31.05
N LEU A 15 -6.68 -10.26 31.10
CA LEU A 15 -6.40 -11.25 30.05
C LEU A 15 -7.38 -11.20 28.85
N LEU A 16 -8.44 -10.40 28.92
CA LEU A 16 -9.41 -10.24 27.82
C LEU A 16 -9.09 -9.07 26.87
N ALA A 17 -8.04 -8.28 27.15
CA ALA A 17 -7.70 -7.08 26.38
C ALA A 17 -6.61 -7.30 25.30
N SER A 18 -6.19 -8.55 25.04
CA SER A 18 -5.07 -8.87 24.15
C SER A 18 -5.48 -9.38 22.76
N GLY A 19 -6.73 -9.21 22.36
CA GLY A 19 -7.22 -9.66 21.06
C GLY A 19 -7.66 -8.51 20.17
N LEU A 20 -7.03 -8.38 19.00
CA LEU A 20 -7.48 -7.61 17.84
C LEU A 20 -7.06 -6.14 17.79
N VAL A 21 -5.75 -5.88 17.68
CA VAL A 21 -5.31 -4.77 16.82
C VAL A 21 -5.03 -5.36 15.44
N LEU A 22 -6.10 -5.71 14.71
CA LEU A 22 -5.99 -5.98 13.28
C LEU A 22 -5.73 -4.63 12.60
N GLY A 23 -4.48 -4.38 12.21
CA GLY A 23 -4.13 -3.28 11.31
C GLY A 23 -4.99 -3.41 10.05
N GLY A 24 -5.89 -2.46 9.86
CA GLY A 24 -6.85 -2.48 8.77
C GLY A 24 -6.17 -2.10 7.45
N CYS A 25 -5.69 -3.07 6.68
CA CYS A 25 -5.39 -2.82 5.27
C CYS A 25 -6.68 -2.40 4.57
N THR A 26 -6.71 -1.18 4.02
CA THR A 26 -7.88 -0.72 3.26
C THR A 26 -7.91 -1.40 1.89
N TYR A 27 -8.80 -2.37 1.72
CA TYR A 27 -9.02 -3.05 0.45
C TYR A 27 -10.10 -2.31 -0.34
N ASN A 28 -9.75 -1.82 -1.53
CA ASN A 28 -10.74 -1.41 -2.52
C ASN A 28 -10.84 -2.51 -3.57
N ARG A 29 -12.03 -3.07 -3.77
CA ARG A 29 -12.30 -4.00 -4.87
C ARG A 29 -12.61 -3.18 -6.12
N VAL A 30 -11.92 -3.45 -7.21
CA VAL A 30 -12.12 -2.75 -8.49
C VAL A 30 -12.43 -3.79 -9.56
N GLN A 31 -13.39 -3.48 -10.44
CA GLN A 31 -13.72 -4.29 -11.61
C GLN A 31 -13.03 -3.68 -12.84
N LEU A 32 -12.31 -4.50 -13.62
CA LEU A 32 -11.77 -4.08 -14.92
C LEU A 32 -12.88 -4.07 -15.98
N ALA A 33 -12.64 -3.31 -17.04
CA ALA A 33 -13.25 -3.59 -18.33
C ALA A 33 -12.92 -5.05 -18.72
N GLY A 34 -13.95 -5.87 -18.95
CA GLY A 34 -13.80 -7.32 -19.18
C GLY A 34 -14.34 -8.22 -18.06
N GLY A 35 -14.87 -7.66 -16.97
CA GLY A 35 -15.59 -8.41 -15.93
C GLY A 35 -14.70 -9.10 -14.89
N LYS A 36 -13.38 -9.01 -15.04
CA LYS A 36 -12.41 -9.49 -14.04
C LYS A 36 -12.43 -8.61 -12.80
N THR A 37 -12.31 -9.24 -11.65
CA THR A 37 -12.24 -8.60 -10.34
C THR A 37 -10.84 -8.76 -9.76
N PHE A 38 -10.28 -7.67 -9.28
CA PHE A 38 -9.02 -7.68 -8.54
C PHE A 38 -9.18 -6.82 -7.29
N SER A 39 -8.36 -7.11 -6.29
CA SER A 39 -8.28 -6.30 -5.08
C SER A 39 -7.09 -5.36 -5.19
N ILE A 40 -7.25 -4.13 -4.71
CA ILE A 40 -6.16 -3.19 -4.56
C ILE A 40 -5.88 -3.01 -3.07
N GLU A 41 -4.65 -3.32 -2.68
CA GLU A 41 -4.10 -3.13 -1.36
C GLU A 41 -3.13 -1.93 -1.39
N ARG A 42 -3.37 -0.94 -0.52
CA ARG A 42 -2.49 0.23 -0.37
C ARG A 42 -1.76 0.09 0.95
N VAL A 43 -0.44 0.02 0.88
CA VAL A 43 0.41 0.02 2.09
C VAL A 43 0.38 1.40 2.72
N GLU A 44 0.07 1.44 4.01
CA GLU A 44 -0.03 2.68 4.76
C GLU A 44 1.31 3.41 4.81
N SER A 45 1.26 4.74 4.76
CA SER A 45 2.44 5.60 4.85
C SER A 45 2.05 6.99 5.37
N ASN A 46 2.96 7.66 6.09
CA ASN A 46 2.72 8.99 6.70
C ASN A 46 4.01 9.82 6.69
N PRO A 47 4.03 11.11 6.28
CA PRO A 47 2.86 11.97 6.01
C PRO A 47 2.35 11.95 4.57
N ILE A 48 3.11 11.40 3.62
CA ILE A 48 2.65 11.13 2.26
C ILE A 48 2.01 9.75 2.24
N TYR A 49 0.81 9.64 1.68
CA TYR A 49 0.03 8.41 1.57
C TYR A 49 -0.62 8.27 0.19
N ILE A 50 -0.94 7.03 -0.18
CA ILE A 50 -1.63 6.69 -1.42
C ILE A 50 -3.14 6.84 -1.19
N SER A 51 -3.71 7.94 -1.67
CA SER A 51 -5.13 8.25 -1.49
C SER A 51 -6.05 7.47 -2.43
N TRP A 52 -5.57 7.13 -3.62
CA TRP A 52 -6.37 6.49 -4.66
C TRP A 52 -5.48 5.71 -5.63
N VAL A 53 -5.99 4.58 -6.11
CA VAL A 53 -5.36 3.73 -7.13
C VAL A 53 -6.46 3.17 -8.02
N TYR A 54 -6.16 3.06 -9.29
CA TYR A 54 -7.01 2.46 -10.31
C TYR A 54 -6.14 1.64 -11.25
N ALA A 55 -6.67 0.51 -11.72
CA ALA A 55 -6.04 -0.25 -12.78
C ALA A 55 -7.04 -0.47 -13.92
N GLU A 56 -6.53 -0.49 -15.13
CA GLU A 56 -7.29 -0.80 -16.34
C GLU A 56 -6.49 -1.75 -17.25
N GLU A 57 -7.22 -2.61 -17.95
CA GLU A 57 -6.67 -3.43 -19.03
C GLU A 57 -6.74 -2.62 -20.34
N LYS A 58 -5.62 -2.52 -21.06
CA LYS A 58 -5.54 -1.85 -22.36
C LYS A 58 -4.48 -2.50 -23.23
N ASN A 59 -4.86 -2.94 -24.43
CA ASN A 59 -3.94 -3.55 -25.40
C ASN A 59 -3.11 -4.71 -24.82
N GLU A 60 -3.75 -5.62 -24.07
CA GLU A 60 -3.07 -6.76 -23.40
C GLU A 60 -2.04 -6.35 -22.33
N GLU A 61 -2.02 -5.08 -21.94
CA GLU A 61 -1.25 -4.55 -20.82
C GLU A 61 -2.18 -4.16 -19.69
N MET A 62 -1.66 -4.19 -18.46
CA MET A 62 -2.31 -3.57 -17.32
C MET A 62 -1.67 -2.22 -17.03
N ILE A 63 -2.48 -1.16 -17.03
CA ILE A 63 -2.07 0.19 -16.68
C ILE A 63 -2.57 0.49 -15.27
N ILE A 64 -1.67 0.88 -14.37
CA ILE A 64 -1.99 1.25 -12.99
C ILE A 64 -1.70 2.73 -12.79
N LYS A 65 -2.70 3.47 -12.35
CA LYS A 65 -2.64 4.90 -12.04
C LYS A 65 -2.96 5.14 -10.58
N GLY A 66 -2.38 6.17 -9.99
CA GLY A 66 -2.78 6.55 -8.63
C GLY A 66 -2.44 7.98 -8.24
N LEU A 67 -2.92 8.33 -7.05
CA LEU A 67 -2.83 9.66 -6.46
C LEU A 67 -2.24 9.56 -5.05
N LEU A 68 -1.11 10.23 -4.83
CA LEU A 68 -0.55 10.48 -3.53
C LEU A 68 -1.09 11.79 -2.97
N ARG A 69 -1.31 11.83 -1.66
CA ARG A 69 -1.64 13.04 -0.90
C ARG A 69 -0.72 13.18 0.30
N THR A 70 -0.61 14.40 0.82
CA THR A 70 0.01 14.67 2.12
C THR A 70 -0.95 15.41 3.05
N ASN A 71 -0.94 15.04 4.32
CA ASN A 71 -1.66 15.77 5.37
C ASN A 71 -0.83 16.92 5.95
N SER A 72 0.46 17.01 5.63
CA SER A 72 1.34 18.08 6.09
C SER A 72 1.40 19.25 5.10
N SER A 73 1.54 20.46 5.63
CA SER A 73 1.66 21.70 4.84
C SER A 73 3.02 21.83 4.14
N ASN A 74 4.04 21.16 4.66
CA ASN A 74 5.40 21.14 4.14
C ASN A 74 5.92 19.70 4.16
N THR A 75 6.01 19.04 3.01
CA THR A 75 6.62 17.71 2.91
C THR A 75 7.47 17.60 1.66
N HIS A 76 8.74 17.25 1.85
CA HIS A 76 9.60 16.83 0.76
C HIS A 76 9.31 15.36 0.47
N GLY A 77 8.73 15.09 -0.70
CA GLY A 77 8.52 13.75 -1.21
C GLY A 77 9.75 13.31 -1.98
N THR A 78 10.64 12.58 -1.32
CA THR A 78 11.73 11.88 -2.00
C THR A 78 11.46 10.39 -1.92
N GLY A 79 11.44 9.72 -3.06
CA GLY A 79 11.01 8.33 -3.16
C GLY A 79 10.39 7.98 -4.51
N HIS A 80 9.89 6.76 -4.58
CA HIS A 80 9.13 6.20 -5.70
C HIS A 80 7.95 5.38 -5.17
N ILE A 81 7.05 5.01 -6.06
CA ILE A 81 5.96 4.07 -5.80
C ILE A 81 6.40 2.69 -6.24
N ASP A 82 6.29 1.74 -5.32
CA ASP A 82 6.44 0.32 -5.60
C ASP A 82 5.07 -0.28 -5.89
N VAL A 83 4.99 -1.08 -6.95
CA VAL A 83 3.79 -1.82 -7.33
C VAL A 83 4.15 -3.28 -7.52
N ALA A 84 3.35 -4.16 -6.94
CA ALA A 84 3.44 -5.61 -7.10
C ALA A 84 2.09 -6.19 -7.46
N VAL A 85 2.09 -7.18 -8.34
CA VAL A 85 0.90 -7.87 -8.84
C VAL A 85 1.02 -9.33 -8.43
N PHE A 86 0.05 -9.78 -7.66
CA PHE A 86 -0.05 -11.14 -7.16
C PHE A 86 -1.21 -11.85 -7.84
N GLY A 87 -1.00 -13.10 -8.22
CA GLY A 87 -2.09 -13.96 -8.69
C GLY A 87 -3.01 -14.38 -7.54
N PRO A 88 -4.13 -15.06 -7.87
CA PRO A 88 -5.12 -15.49 -6.87
C PRO A 88 -4.55 -16.50 -5.86
N GLY A 89 -3.48 -17.22 -6.20
CA GLY A 89 -2.77 -18.13 -5.31
C GLY A 89 -1.75 -17.44 -4.40
N GLY A 90 -1.56 -16.12 -4.54
CA GLY A 90 -0.57 -15.34 -3.80
C GLY A 90 0.82 -15.32 -4.45
N GLU A 91 1.01 -15.96 -5.60
CA GLU A 91 2.25 -15.93 -6.35
C GLU A 91 2.52 -14.53 -6.94
N LEU A 92 3.78 -14.08 -6.94
CA LEU A 92 4.16 -12.82 -7.55
C LEU A 92 4.20 -12.97 -9.08
N LEU A 93 3.33 -12.26 -9.78
CA LEU A 93 3.27 -12.22 -11.25
C LEU A 93 4.18 -11.16 -11.86
N GLY A 94 4.41 -10.08 -11.11
CA GLY A 94 5.31 -9.02 -11.53
C GLY A 94 5.43 -7.91 -10.50
N GLN A 95 6.51 -7.15 -10.57
CA GLN A 95 6.73 -5.96 -9.77
C GLN A 95 7.43 -4.87 -10.56
N THR A 96 7.26 -3.62 -10.16
CA THR A 96 7.92 -2.46 -10.74
C THR A 96 7.96 -1.31 -9.74
N SER A 97 8.82 -0.34 -10.01
CA SER A 97 8.95 0.89 -9.22
C SER A 97 8.87 2.08 -10.17
N THR A 98 8.08 3.09 -9.82
CA THR A 98 7.87 4.29 -10.65
C THR A 98 7.99 5.57 -9.84
N ASP A 99 8.59 6.59 -10.44
CA ASP A 99 8.54 7.94 -9.91
C ASP A 99 7.10 8.49 -9.93
N TYR A 100 6.80 9.41 -9.00
CA TYR A 100 5.59 10.24 -9.03
C TYR A 100 5.93 11.68 -9.41
N ALA A 101 5.00 12.33 -10.12
CA ALA A 101 5.27 13.56 -10.88
C ALA A 101 5.74 14.77 -10.06
N GLN A 102 5.57 14.77 -8.74
CA GLN A 102 5.89 15.93 -7.90
C GLN A 102 6.64 15.53 -6.64
N LYS A 103 7.92 15.90 -6.57
CA LYS A 103 8.81 15.62 -5.42
C LYS A 103 8.70 16.67 -4.29
N GLU A 104 8.03 17.80 -4.53
CA GLU A 104 7.80 18.85 -3.53
C GLU A 104 6.30 19.06 -3.29
N PHE A 105 5.77 18.65 -2.13
CA PHE A 105 4.38 18.95 -1.78
C PHE A 105 4.31 20.32 -1.10
N ARG A 106 3.63 21.28 -1.74
CA ARG A 106 3.48 22.67 -1.25
C ARG A 106 2.06 22.89 -0.72
N LYS A 107 1.85 23.93 0.11
CA LYS A 107 0.57 24.27 0.75
C LYS A 107 -0.66 24.17 -0.17
N TYR A 108 -0.53 24.61 -1.43
CA TYR A 108 -1.60 24.62 -2.44
C TYR A 108 -1.55 23.47 -3.46
N ARG A 109 -0.52 22.62 -3.41
CA ARG A 109 -0.32 21.50 -4.35
C ARG A 109 0.15 20.28 -3.58
N ARG A 110 -0.81 19.64 -2.90
CA ARG A 110 -0.62 18.51 -1.98
C ARG A 110 -0.88 17.15 -2.62
N GLU A 111 -0.85 17.09 -3.95
CA GLU A 111 -1.18 15.91 -4.72
C GLU A 111 -0.05 15.60 -5.71
N ALA A 112 0.29 14.32 -5.83
CA ALA A 112 1.18 13.82 -6.87
C ALA A 112 0.55 12.60 -7.53
N ARG A 113 0.83 12.39 -8.81
CA ARG A 113 0.31 11.26 -9.57
C ARG A 113 1.43 10.33 -9.97
N PHE A 114 1.11 9.05 -10.09
CA PHE A 114 1.97 8.04 -10.69
C PHE A 114 1.19 7.22 -11.72
N GLU A 115 1.91 6.68 -12.69
CA GLU A 115 1.41 5.71 -13.66
C GLU A 115 2.50 4.66 -13.89
N THR A 116 2.13 3.40 -13.92
CA THR A 116 3.01 2.31 -14.35
C THR A 116 2.26 1.31 -15.21
N ARG A 117 3.01 0.47 -15.92
CA ARG A 117 2.48 -0.52 -16.85
C ARG A 117 3.10 -1.88 -16.59
N PHE A 118 2.28 -2.90 -16.73
CA PHE A 118 2.70 -4.29 -16.70
C PHE A 118 2.41 -4.91 -18.06
N PRO A 119 3.40 -5.59 -18.70
CA PRO A 119 3.21 -6.30 -19.96
C PRO A 119 2.52 -7.66 -19.72
N LEU A 120 1.50 -7.67 -18.85
CA LEU A 120 0.67 -8.82 -18.54
C LEU A 120 -0.72 -8.33 -18.12
N VAL A 121 -1.71 -9.16 -18.39
CA VAL A 121 -3.05 -9.03 -17.82
C VAL A 121 -3.18 -10.07 -16.71
N PRO A 122 -3.39 -9.66 -15.44
CA PRO A 122 -3.46 -10.63 -14.36
C PRO A 122 -4.75 -11.48 -14.46
N PRO A 123 -4.71 -12.74 -13.99
CA PRO A 123 -5.89 -13.60 -13.91
C PRO A 123 -6.94 -13.01 -12.94
N ASP A 124 -8.19 -13.47 -13.06
CA ASP A 124 -9.27 -13.06 -12.16
C ASP A 124 -8.95 -13.44 -10.69
N GLY A 125 -9.35 -12.60 -9.74
CA GLY A 125 -9.05 -12.76 -8.32
C GLY A 125 -7.66 -12.29 -7.90
N SER A 126 -6.87 -11.72 -8.82
CA SER A 126 -5.54 -11.19 -8.51
C SER A 126 -5.59 -10.01 -7.52
N LYS A 127 -4.43 -9.71 -6.94
CA LYS A 127 -4.23 -8.60 -6.01
C LYS A 127 -3.13 -7.66 -6.50
N ILE A 128 -3.42 -6.37 -6.54
CA ILE A 128 -2.43 -5.32 -6.78
C ILE A 128 -2.08 -4.70 -5.44
N ARG A 129 -0.80 -4.70 -5.10
CA ARG A 129 -0.29 -4.02 -3.90
C ARG A 129 0.54 -2.82 -4.31
N VAL A 130 0.31 -1.70 -3.63
CA VAL A 130 0.97 -0.42 -3.92
C VAL A 130 1.56 0.14 -2.63
N ALA A 131 2.84 0.49 -2.65
CA ALA A 131 3.56 1.03 -1.50
C ALA A 131 4.34 2.28 -1.87
N LEU A 132 4.45 3.24 -0.92
CA LEU A 132 5.37 4.36 -1.05
C LEU A 132 6.72 3.95 -0.50
N HIS A 133 7.75 3.94 -1.34
CA HIS A 133 9.12 3.77 -0.92
C HIS A 133 9.78 5.14 -0.75
N ARG A 134 10.11 5.50 0.50
CA ARG A 134 10.85 6.73 0.77
C ARG A 134 12.34 6.50 0.72
N LEU A 135 13.03 7.36 -0.03
CA LEU A 135 14.48 7.42 0.00
C LEU A 135 14.89 8.24 1.23
N GLN A 136 15.60 7.62 2.17
CA GLN A 136 16.15 8.34 3.33
C GLN A 136 17.35 9.22 2.97
N LYS A 137 17.93 9.02 1.78
CA LYS A 137 19.04 9.79 1.23
C LYS A 137 18.78 9.99 -0.27
N ILE A 138 19.02 11.21 -0.78
CA ILE A 138 18.87 11.52 -2.21
C ILE A 138 19.97 10.77 -2.97
N GLU A 139 19.79 9.48 -3.22
CA GLU A 139 20.57 8.78 -4.21
C GLU A 139 20.00 9.11 -5.57
N LYS A 140 20.81 9.81 -6.36
CA LYS A 140 20.45 10.27 -7.69
C LYS A 140 20.67 9.10 -8.65
N GLY A 141 19.66 8.27 -8.83
CA GLY A 141 19.71 7.19 -9.83
C GLY A 141 18.71 6.10 -9.54
N ASP A 142 18.02 5.70 -10.60
CA ASP A 142 17.05 4.59 -10.73
C ASP A 142 15.89 4.53 -9.73
N SER A 143 14.66 4.42 -10.24
CA SER A 143 13.50 4.13 -9.38
C SER A 143 13.49 2.69 -8.92
N ASP A 144 14.21 1.79 -9.58
CA ASP A 144 14.38 0.41 -9.14
C ASP A 144 15.57 0.30 -8.16
N CYS A 145 15.29 0.46 -6.88
CA CYS A 145 16.29 0.28 -5.82
C CYS A 145 16.51 -1.19 -5.42
N GLY A 146 15.95 -2.16 -6.15
CA GLY A 146 16.04 -3.59 -5.86
C GLY A 146 15.29 -4.04 -4.60
N ASN A 147 14.52 -3.14 -3.97
CA ASN A 147 13.89 -3.36 -2.67
C ASN A 147 12.40 -2.94 -2.70
N ASN A 148 11.63 -3.61 -3.54
CA ASN A 148 10.21 -3.30 -3.76
C ASN A 148 9.37 -3.57 -2.49
N GLN A 149 8.90 -2.50 -1.84
CA GLN A 149 8.09 -2.56 -0.62
C GLN A 149 6.70 -3.18 -0.87
N ALA A 150 6.18 -3.10 -2.09
CA ALA A 150 4.90 -3.72 -2.43
C ALA A 150 4.99 -5.25 -2.57
N ALA A 151 6.19 -5.79 -2.79
CA ALA A 151 6.43 -7.23 -2.87
C ALA A 151 6.62 -7.90 -1.49
N LYS A 152 6.99 -7.14 -0.45
CA LYS A 152 7.26 -7.70 0.89
C LYS A 152 5.99 -8.04 1.63
N GLU A 153 5.77 -9.29 2.03
CA GLU A 153 4.70 -9.58 2.99
C GLU A 153 4.85 -8.68 4.24
N ASN A 154 3.72 -8.17 4.75
CA ASN A 154 3.73 -7.41 6.00
C ASN A 154 4.26 -8.35 7.09
N THR A 155 5.54 -8.21 7.46
CA THR A 155 6.04 -8.78 8.71
C THR A 155 5.44 -7.91 9.80
N VAL A 156 4.32 -8.38 10.36
CA VAL A 156 3.66 -7.79 11.53
C VAL A 156 4.58 -7.93 12.74
#